data_AF-A0A087H4R6-F1
#
_entry.id   AF-A0A087H4R6-F1
#
_cell.length_a   1.000
_cell.length_b   1.000
_cell.length_c   1.000
_cell.angle_alpha   90.00
_cell.angle_beta   90.00
_cell.angle_gamma   90.00
#
_symmetry.space_group_name_H-M   'P 1'
#
loop_
_entity.id
_entity.type
_entity.pdbx_description
1 polymer ?
#
loop_
_entity_poly.entity_id
_entity_poly.type
_entity_poly.pdbx_seq_one_letter_code
_entity_poly.pdbx_strand_id
1 'polypeptide(L)'
;MLDDARHYKVVSFLYATARVSDHEAFFLSSMSRESWDRETNWIGYIAVTSDERTAEIGRREIYVVFRGTTRNYEWINVMGAKLTSVKELLLDGEDGPEVMLGWFTIYTTANPDSPFTKLSARSQLITKIKELLETYKDEKPSIVLTGHSLGATIATLAAFDLAENVTNSYSDVPPVTAIVFGSPRLGNKKFSDRINGHNNVRILHVKNEIDLITRYPAKIMGYVNIGTKLKIDTRVTPFLKETHHPGDWHNLQAMLHVVAGWNGKNGKFELKVNRNIALVNKSCALLKEECLVPECWWVEKNKGMLKNENGDWVMATPDDEDKPVVEFD
;
A
#
# COMPACT_ATOMS: atom_id res chain seq x y z
N MET A 1 6.98 -3.50 19.74
CA MET A 1 6.68 -3.81 18.31
C MET A 1 5.17 -3.57 18.18
N LEU A 2 4.51 -3.63 17.01
CA LEU A 2 3.03 -3.43 16.98
C LEU A 2 2.41 -4.69 17.57
N ASP A 3 2.43 -4.80 18.91
CA ASP A 3 2.31 -6.07 19.61
C ASP A 3 0.86 -6.54 19.78
N ASP A 4 -0.11 -5.66 19.52
CA ASP A 4 -1.52 -5.96 19.71
C ASP A 4 -2.43 -5.20 18.72
N ALA A 5 -3.35 -5.92 18.08
CA ALA A 5 -4.36 -5.32 17.19
C ALA A 5 -5.28 -4.35 17.95
N ARG A 6 -5.49 -4.55 19.27
CA ARG A 6 -6.30 -3.67 20.14
C ARG A 6 -5.73 -2.26 20.24
N HIS A 7 -4.46 -2.06 19.93
CA HIS A 7 -3.84 -0.74 19.89
C HIS A 7 -4.23 0.08 18.66
N TYR A 8 -4.99 -0.49 17.72
CA TYR A 8 -5.36 0.15 16.46
C TYR A 8 -6.84 -0.01 16.19
N LYS A 9 -7.49 1.06 15.75
CA LYS A 9 -8.88 1.05 15.31
C LYS A 9 -8.93 1.45 13.84
N VAL A 10 -9.46 0.58 12.98
CA VAL A 10 -9.82 0.95 11.61
C VAL A 10 -11.00 1.91 11.69
N VAL A 11 -10.86 3.06 11.04
CA VAL A 11 -11.85 4.15 11.08
C VAL A 11 -12.44 4.47 9.71
N SER A 12 -11.86 3.94 8.64
CA SER A 12 -12.40 4.08 7.29
C SER A 12 -11.76 3.10 6.32
N PHE A 13 -12.54 2.59 5.36
CA PHE A 13 -12.04 1.92 4.16
C PHE A 13 -11.87 2.90 2.99
N LEU A 14 -10.93 2.57 2.11
CA LEU A 14 -10.66 3.33 0.89
C LEU A 14 -10.97 2.47 -0.34
N TYR A 15 -11.64 3.07 -1.31
CA TYR A 15 -11.99 2.43 -2.58
C TYR A 15 -11.44 3.23 -3.75
N ALA A 16 -11.08 2.52 -4.82
CA ALA A 16 -10.57 3.12 -6.05
C ALA A 16 -11.19 2.48 -7.28
N THR A 17 -11.26 3.26 -8.35
CA THR A 17 -11.61 2.82 -9.70
C THR A 17 -10.61 3.40 -10.70
N ALA A 18 -10.53 2.80 -11.88
CA ALA A 18 -9.64 3.26 -12.96
C ALA A 18 -10.36 3.08 -14.30
N ARG A 19 -11.24 4.04 -14.61
CA ARG A 19 -11.97 4.13 -15.86
C ARG A 19 -11.30 5.20 -16.73
N VAL A 20 -10.67 4.80 -17.84
CA VAL A 20 -10.02 5.73 -18.77
C VAL A 20 -10.92 6.02 -19.98
N SER A 21 -11.92 5.17 -20.26
CA SER A 21 -13.01 5.40 -21.22
C SER A 21 -14.19 4.44 -20.98
N ASP A 22 -15.32 4.63 -21.67
CA ASP A 22 -16.51 3.75 -21.59
C ASP A 22 -16.25 2.28 -21.96
N HIS A 23 -15.07 1.94 -22.51
CA HIS A 23 -14.77 0.60 -23.01
C HIS A 23 -13.54 -0.09 -22.39
N GLU A 24 -12.75 0.58 -21.54
CA GLU A 24 -11.54 -0.01 -20.95
C GLU A 24 -11.41 0.31 -19.45
N ALA A 25 -11.75 -0.69 -18.62
CA ALA A 25 -11.42 -0.70 -17.20
C ALA A 25 -10.01 -1.29 -17.01
N PHE A 26 -9.15 -0.59 -16.27
CA PHE A 26 -7.72 -0.95 -16.12
C PHE A 26 -7.44 -1.98 -15.02
N PHE A 27 -8.47 -2.42 -14.31
CA PHE A 27 -8.34 -3.47 -13.32
C PHE A 27 -8.59 -4.84 -13.92
N LEU A 28 -7.73 -5.79 -13.55
CA LEU A 28 -8.03 -7.21 -13.62
C LEU A 28 -9.38 -7.43 -12.93
N SER A 29 -10.40 -7.73 -13.74
CA SER A 29 -11.69 -8.17 -13.23
C SER A 29 -11.44 -9.28 -12.22
N SER A 30 -11.99 -9.12 -11.03
CA SER A 30 -12.07 -10.25 -10.11
C SER A 30 -12.86 -11.34 -10.83
N MET A 31 -12.25 -12.50 -11.08
CA MET A 31 -12.99 -13.68 -11.56
C MET A 31 -13.93 -14.25 -10.47
N SER A 32 -14.03 -13.59 -9.30
CA SER A 32 -15.14 -13.82 -8.39
C SER A 32 -16.44 -13.33 -9.04
N ARG A 33 -17.41 -14.24 -9.18
CA ARG A 33 -18.79 -13.92 -9.55
C ARG A 33 -19.49 -12.99 -8.54
N GLU A 34 -18.86 -12.72 -7.40
CA GLU A 34 -19.32 -11.81 -6.34
C GLU A 34 -18.49 -10.51 -6.30
N SER A 35 -18.05 -10.01 -7.46
CA SER A 35 -17.60 -8.62 -7.55
C SER A 35 -18.82 -7.71 -7.53
N TRP A 36 -19.15 -7.21 -6.35
CA TRP A 36 -20.29 -6.31 -6.09
C TRP A 36 -20.26 -5.01 -6.91
N ASP A 37 -19.10 -4.68 -7.49
CA ASP A 37 -18.94 -3.76 -8.61
C ASP A 37 -17.71 -4.23 -9.41
N ARG A 38 -17.83 -4.39 -10.73
CA ARG A 38 -16.73 -4.91 -11.58
C ARG A 38 -15.62 -3.88 -11.78
N GLU A 39 -15.89 -2.62 -11.49
CA GLU A 39 -14.97 -1.49 -11.75
C GLU A 39 -14.39 -0.88 -10.48
N THR A 40 -14.88 -1.29 -9.30
CA THR A 40 -14.51 -0.70 -8.01
C THR A 40 -13.84 -1.71 -7.09
N ASN A 41 -12.69 -1.33 -6.53
CA ASN A 41 -11.92 -2.21 -5.66
C ASN A 41 -11.61 -1.52 -4.33
N TRP A 42 -11.74 -2.28 -3.24
CA TRP A 42 -11.10 -1.95 -1.97
C TRP A 42 -9.58 -1.83 -2.19
N ILE A 43 -9.04 -0.64 -1.89
CA ILE A 43 -7.64 -0.28 -2.14
C ILE A 43 -6.86 -0.01 -0.85
N GLY A 44 -7.53 0.03 0.30
CA GLY A 44 -6.84 0.29 1.56
C GLY A 44 -7.76 0.63 2.71
N TYR A 45 -7.14 1.03 3.81
CA TYR A 45 -7.85 1.46 5.01
C TYR A 45 -7.07 2.54 5.75
N ILE A 46 -7.79 3.26 6.62
CA ILE A 46 -7.25 4.22 7.56
C ILE A 46 -7.51 3.70 8.97
N ALA A 47 -6.47 3.70 9.80
CA ALA A 47 -6.57 3.32 11.20
C ALA A 47 -5.92 4.38 12.08
N VAL A 48 -6.33 4.44 13.34
CA VAL A 48 -5.69 5.29 14.36
C VAL A 48 -5.24 4.46 15.53
N THR A 49 -4.22 4.90 16.25
CA THR A 49 -3.87 4.31 17.54
C THR A 49 -5.03 4.42 18.52
N SER A 50 -5.15 3.50 19.48
CA SER A 50 -6.05 3.62 20.63
C SER A 50 -5.58 4.70 21.60
N ASP A 51 -6.45 5.16 22.51
CA ASP A 51 -6.09 6.20 23.49
C ASP A 51 -4.98 5.73 24.43
N GLU A 52 -5.04 4.47 24.86
CA GLU A 52 -3.98 3.82 25.65
C GLU A 52 -2.65 3.85 24.90
N ARG A 53 -2.67 3.44 23.62
CA ARG A 53 -1.45 3.44 22.81
C ARG A 53 -0.91 4.84 22.57
N THR A 54 -1.79 5.81 22.34
CA THR A 54 -1.44 7.22 22.16
C THR A 54 -0.80 7.81 23.42
N ALA A 55 -1.32 7.47 24.61
CA ALA A 55 -0.72 7.88 25.87
C ALA A 55 0.70 7.31 26.05
N GLU A 56 0.93 6.05 25.67
CA GLU A 56 2.25 5.41 25.74
C GLU A 56 3.30 6.05 24.81
N ILE A 57 2.92 6.35 23.57
CA ILE A 57 3.86 6.87 22.55
C ILE A 57 3.93 8.41 22.53
N GLY A 58 3.02 9.09 23.23
CA GLY A 58 2.98 10.55 23.35
C GLY A 58 2.45 11.29 22.13
N ARG A 59 1.75 10.59 21.20
CA ARG A 59 1.12 11.17 20.00
C ARG A 59 0.01 10.29 19.44
N ARG A 60 -0.95 10.89 18.73
CA ARG A 60 -1.92 10.14 17.90
C ARG A 60 -1.28 9.78 16.56
N GLU A 61 -1.21 8.50 16.23
CA GLU A 61 -0.73 8.06 14.91
C GLU A 61 -1.92 7.65 14.05
N ILE A 62 -1.99 8.24 12.86
CA ILE A 62 -2.95 7.92 11.81
C ILE A 62 -2.21 7.08 10.77
N TYR A 63 -2.62 5.84 10.59
CA TYR A 63 -2.07 4.90 9.62
C TYR A 63 -2.94 4.86 8.37
N VAL A 64 -2.33 5.07 7.21
CA VAL A 64 -2.97 4.91 5.90
C VAL A 64 -2.29 3.75 5.18
N VAL A 65 -3.03 2.68 4.93
CA VAL A 65 -2.50 1.45 4.37
C VAL A 65 -3.09 1.22 2.99
N PHE A 66 -2.25 1.20 1.97
CA PHE A 66 -2.66 0.89 0.61
C PHE A 66 -2.31 -0.55 0.22
N ARG A 67 -3.30 -1.23 -0.33
CA ARG A 67 -3.19 -2.60 -0.85
C ARG A 67 -2.34 -2.63 -2.13
N GLY A 68 -1.47 -3.63 -2.23
CA GLY A 68 -0.78 -3.98 -3.47
C GLY A 68 -1.62 -4.85 -4.41
N THR A 69 -1.05 -5.29 -5.53
CA THR A 69 -1.75 -6.18 -6.48
C THR A 69 -1.74 -7.63 -6.01
N THR A 70 -2.85 -8.36 -6.19
CA THR A 70 -2.98 -9.78 -5.80
C THR A 70 -2.60 -10.79 -6.89
N ARG A 71 -2.61 -10.43 -8.19
CA ARG A 71 -2.12 -11.29 -9.30
C ARG A 71 -1.30 -10.46 -10.30
N ASN A 72 -0.22 -11.06 -10.79
CA ASN A 72 1.03 -10.40 -11.24
C ASN A 72 0.99 -9.73 -12.62
N TYR A 73 1.73 -8.61 -12.71
CA TYR A 73 2.35 -7.91 -13.86
C TYR A 73 1.55 -7.58 -15.11
N GLU A 74 0.40 -8.20 -15.36
CA GLU A 74 -0.45 -7.88 -16.51
C GLU A 74 -0.81 -6.40 -16.51
N TRP A 75 -1.05 -5.82 -15.32
CA TRP A 75 -1.32 -4.39 -15.15
C TRP A 75 -0.19 -3.48 -15.62
N ILE A 76 1.09 -3.89 -15.51
CA ILE A 76 2.25 -3.08 -15.98
C ILE A 76 2.17 -2.91 -17.50
N ASN A 77 1.76 -3.99 -18.18
CA ASN A 77 1.59 -3.99 -19.62
C ASN A 77 0.33 -3.20 -20.03
N VAL A 78 -0.74 -3.25 -19.23
CA VAL A 78 -2.00 -2.53 -19.51
C VAL A 78 -1.88 -1.02 -19.27
N MET A 79 -1.27 -0.57 -18.17
CA MET A 79 -1.24 0.87 -17.81
C MET A 79 -0.18 1.68 -18.57
N GLY A 80 0.85 1.03 -19.11
CA GLY A 80 1.98 1.71 -19.74
C GLY A 80 2.78 2.60 -18.78
N ALA A 81 3.84 3.22 -19.29
CA ALA A 81 4.74 4.08 -18.51
C ALA A 81 4.66 5.57 -18.91
N LYS A 82 3.51 6.01 -19.44
CA LYS A 82 3.29 7.41 -19.81
C LYS A 82 3.31 8.30 -18.57
N LEU A 83 4.10 9.37 -18.61
CA LEU A 83 4.07 10.42 -17.59
C LEU A 83 2.86 11.34 -17.83
N THR A 84 2.26 11.79 -16.74
CA THR A 84 1.19 12.79 -16.72
C THR A 84 1.49 13.85 -15.68
N SER A 85 1.10 15.09 -15.96
CA SER A 85 1.26 16.21 -15.04
C SER A 85 0.41 16.00 -13.78
N VAL A 86 0.97 16.30 -12.61
CA VAL A 86 0.21 16.35 -11.34
C VAL A 86 -0.24 17.77 -10.99
N LYS A 87 -0.30 18.68 -11.97
CA LYS A 87 -0.63 20.09 -11.77
C LYS A 87 -1.91 20.32 -10.96
N GLU A 88 -2.92 19.47 -11.09
CA GLU A 88 -4.16 19.55 -10.31
C GLU A 88 -3.98 19.27 -8.79
N LEU A 89 -2.84 18.69 -8.40
CA LEU A 89 -2.47 18.49 -7.00
C LEU A 89 -1.63 19.65 -6.43
N LEU A 90 -1.18 20.60 -7.26
CA LEU A 90 -0.26 21.66 -6.86
C LEU A 90 -1.03 22.96 -6.61
N LEU A 91 -0.89 23.53 -5.42
CA LEU A 91 -1.57 24.79 -5.05
C LEU A 91 -1.08 26.00 -5.88
N ASP A 92 0.19 25.98 -6.30
CA ASP A 92 0.81 27.03 -7.12
C ASP A 92 0.64 26.80 -8.63
N GLY A 93 0.10 25.64 -9.04
CA GLY A 93 -0.08 25.26 -10.43
C GLY A 93 1.24 25.13 -11.21
N GLU A 94 2.38 24.90 -10.54
CA GLU A 94 3.69 24.73 -11.16
C GLU A 94 3.65 23.61 -12.22
N ASP A 95 4.36 23.80 -13.34
CA ASP A 95 4.42 22.80 -14.39
C ASP A 95 5.69 21.93 -14.33
N GLY A 96 5.53 20.67 -14.72
CA GLY A 96 6.61 19.71 -14.88
C GLY A 96 6.79 18.65 -13.79
N PRO A 97 6.28 18.74 -12.55
CA PRO A 97 6.11 17.55 -11.73
C PRO A 97 5.15 16.58 -12.43
N GLU A 98 5.64 15.38 -12.72
CA GLU A 98 4.86 14.35 -13.41
C GLU A 98 5.02 12.99 -12.73
N VAL A 99 3.94 12.21 -12.75
CA VAL A 99 3.90 10.82 -12.29
C VAL A 99 3.36 9.92 -13.39
N MET A 100 3.49 8.60 -13.25
CA MET A 100 2.90 7.69 -14.23
C MET A 100 1.37 7.85 -14.25
N LEU A 101 0.81 7.91 -15.45
CA LEU A 101 -0.62 8.04 -15.70
C LEU A 101 -1.44 6.98 -14.95
N GLY A 102 -1.08 5.70 -15.05
CA GLY A 102 -1.84 4.64 -14.38
C GLY A 102 -1.93 4.81 -12.85
N TRP A 103 -0.84 5.23 -12.22
CA TRP A 103 -0.80 5.54 -10.78
C TRP A 103 -1.70 6.70 -10.43
N PHE A 104 -1.68 7.73 -11.27
CA PHE A 104 -2.48 8.93 -11.10
C PHE A 104 -3.97 8.63 -11.24
N THR A 105 -4.35 7.92 -12.31
CA THR A 105 -5.74 7.51 -12.58
C THR A 105 -6.34 6.73 -11.41
N ILE A 106 -5.64 5.71 -10.88
CA ILE A 106 -6.14 4.96 -9.72
C ILE A 106 -6.39 5.87 -8.51
N TYR A 107 -5.56 6.90 -8.33
CA TYR A 107 -5.67 7.80 -7.20
C TYR A 107 -6.77 8.86 -7.36
N THR A 108 -6.97 9.38 -8.57
CA THR A 108 -7.80 10.58 -8.80
C THR A 108 -9.14 10.31 -9.48
N THR A 109 -9.35 9.14 -10.09
CA THR A 109 -10.61 8.82 -10.77
C THR A 109 -11.75 8.51 -9.79
N ALA A 110 -12.92 9.09 -10.06
CA ALA A 110 -14.19 8.80 -9.41
C ALA A 110 -15.16 8.17 -10.42
N ASN A 111 -16.13 7.42 -9.91
CA ASN A 111 -17.26 6.87 -10.66
C ASN A 111 -18.57 7.26 -9.96
N PRO A 112 -19.29 8.30 -10.43
CA PRO A 112 -20.53 8.76 -9.82
C PRO A 112 -21.64 7.70 -9.74
N ASP A 113 -21.59 6.69 -10.61
CA ASP A 113 -22.58 5.61 -10.67
C ASP A 113 -22.30 4.49 -9.65
N SER A 114 -21.14 4.52 -8.99
CA SER A 114 -20.75 3.53 -7.97
C SER A 114 -20.92 4.12 -6.56
N PRO A 115 -21.59 3.41 -5.63
CA PRO A 115 -21.73 3.89 -4.25
C PRO A 115 -20.40 3.95 -3.50
N PHE A 116 -19.38 3.20 -3.91
CA PHE A 116 -18.08 3.14 -3.21
C PHE A 116 -17.04 4.12 -3.78
N THR A 117 -17.15 4.48 -5.05
CA THR A 117 -16.21 5.39 -5.74
C THR A 117 -16.86 6.65 -6.29
N LYS A 118 -18.03 7.04 -5.77
CA LYS A 118 -18.62 8.36 -6.03
C LYS A 118 -17.61 9.49 -5.82
N LEU A 119 -16.75 9.32 -4.82
CA LEU A 119 -15.51 10.07 -4.63
C LEU A 119 -14.30 9.22 -5.04
N SER A 120 -13.27 9.85 -5.60
CA SER A 120 -12.00 9.19 -5.88
C SER A 120 -11.27 8.81 -4.59
N ALA A 121 -10.33 7.86 -4.67
CA ALA A 121 -9.50 7.45 -3.52
C ALA A 121 -8.81 8.65 -2.84
N ARG A 122 -8.34 9.61 -3.66
CA ARG A 122 -7.82 10.91 -3.19
C ARG A 122 -8.85 11.67 -2.33
N SER A 123 -10.05 11.89 -2.86
CA SER A 123 -11.08 12.67 -2.17
C SER A 123 -11.54 11.99 -0.88
N GLN A 124 -11.67 10.66 -0.89
CA GLN A 124 -11.94 9.85 0.30
C GLN A 124 -10.86 10.06 1.37
N LEU A 125 -9.59 9.92 0.98
CA LEU A 125 -8.44 10.10 1.86
C LEU A 125 -8.38 11.51 2.45
N ILE A 126 -8.42 12.56 1.60
CA ILE A 126 -8.30 13.95 2.07
C ILE A 126 -9.43 14.29 3.05
N THR A 127 -10.65 13.86 2.74
CA THR A 127 -11.83 14.10 3.60
C THR A 127 -11.62 13.48 4.97
N LYS A 128 -11.28 12.19 5.03
CA LYS A 128 -11.08 11.48 6.30
C LYS A 128 -9.87 12.00 7.08
N ILE A 129 -8.76 12.32 6.41
CA ILE A 129 -7.57 12.86 7.10
C ILE A 129 -7.87 14.24 7.71
N LYS A 130 -8.59 15.12 7.03
CA LYS A 130 -9.00 16.42 7.60
C LYS A 130 -9.87 16.24 8.84
N GLU A 131 -10.84 15.33 8.79
CA GLU A 131 -11.68 14.97 9.94
C GLU A 131 -10.85 14.49 11.14
N LEU A 132 -9.92 13.56 10.90
CA LEU A 132 -9.07 13.01 11.97
C LEU A 132 -8.09 14.05 12.53
N LEU A 133 -7.49 14.90 11.68
CA LEU A 133 -6.58 15.95 12.15
C LEU A 133 -7.31 17.01 13.00
N GLU A 134 -8.56 17.33 12.69
CA GLU A 134 -9.37 18.21 13.54
C GLU A 134 -9.77 17.52 14.84
N THR A 135 -10.21 16.26 14.76
CA THR A 135 -10.63 15.45 15.92
C THR A 135 -9.50 15.30 16.94
N TYR A 136 -8.27 15.09 16.47
CA TYR A 136 -7.11 14.80 17.32
C TYR A 136 -6.11 15.96 17.38
N LYS A 137 -6.54 17.20 17.10
CA LYS A 137 -5.65 18.38 17.02
C LYS A 137 -4.82 18.60 18.28
N ASP A 138 -5.35 18.25 19.45
CA ASP A 138 -4.69 18.43 20.75
C ASP A 138 -3.78 17.24 21.13
N GLU A 139 -3.71 16.22 20.27
CA GLU A 139 -2.97 14.97 20.51
C GLU A 139 -1.73 14.82 19.62
N LYS A 140 -1.25 15.92 19.04
CA LYS A 140 -0.05 15.98 18.18
C LYS A 140 -0.09 14.92 17.07
N PRO A 141 -1.11 14.97 16.20
CA PRO A 141 -1.34 13.89 15.25
C PRO A 141 -0.19 13.76 14.25
N SER A 142 0.10 12.53 13.85
CA SER A 142 1.09 12.22 12.82
C SER A 142 0.53 11.20 11.84
N ILE A 143 0.96 11.26 10.58
CA ILE A 143 0.43 10.42 9.51
C ILE A 143 1.53 9.46 9.04
N VAL A 144 1.23 8.16 9.07
CA VAL A 144 2.10 7.09 8.57
C VAL A 144 1.42 6.38 7.42
N LEU A 145 2.01 6.45 6.23
CA LEU A 145 1.54 5.78 5.04
C LEU A 145 2.40 4.54 4.76
N THR A 146 1.76 3.46 4.32
CA THR A 146 2.48 2.25 3.93
C THR A 146 1.78 1.53 2.81
N GLY A 147 2.56 0.72 2.09
CA GLY A 147 2.09 -0.10 1.02
C GLY A 147 3.22 -0.91 0.40
N HIS A 148 2.83 -1.91 -0.37
CA HIS A 148 3.74 -2.76 -1.14
C HIS A 148 3.36 -2.71 -2.62
N SER A 149 4.35 -2.75 -3.51
CA SER A 149 4.13 -2.78 -4.96
C SER A 149 3.31 -1.57 -5.44
N LEU A 150 2.16 -1.76 -6.12
CA LEU A 150 1.20 -0.69 -6.43
C LEU A 150 0.87 0.16 -5.20
N GLY A 151 0.59 -0.46 -4.05
CA GLY A 151 0.25 0.26 -2.82
C GLY A 151 1.38 1.15 -2.32
N ALA A 152 2.65 0.76 -2.55
CA ALA A 152 3.81 1.60 -2.22
C ALA A 152 3.85 2.90 -3.05
N THR A 153 3.51 2.79 -4.33
CA THR A 153 3.43 3.93 -5.23
C THR A 153 2.31 4.88 -4.82
N ILE A 154 1.10 4.35 -4.57
CA ILE A 154 -0.05 5.14 -4.14
C ILE A 154 0.21 5.78 -2.77
N ALA A 155 0.82 5.06 -1.82
CA ALA A 155 1.22 5.63 -0.52
C ALA A 155 2.20 6.81 -0.68
N THR A 156 3.13 6.71 -1.62
CA THR A 156 4.09 7.81 -1.89
C THR A 156 3.41 9.03 -2.50
N LEU A 157 2.48 8.81 -3.45
CA LEU A 157 1.70 9.90 -4.08
C LEU A 157 0.76 10.57 -3.07
N ALA A 158 0.09 9.77 -2.24
CA ALA A 158 -0.79 10.25 -1.17
C ALA A 158 -0.01 11.05 -0.11
N ALA A 159 1.18 10.61 0.28
CA ALA A 159 2.02 11.35 1.24
C ALA A 159 2.38 12.74 0.71
N PHE A 160 2.69 12.84 -0.58
CA PHE A 160 2.94 14.11 -1.26
C PHE A 160 1.70 15.00 -1.30
N ASP A 161 0.55 14.46 -1.72
CA ASP A 161 -0.71 15.21 -1.84
C ASP A 161 -1.21 15.71 -0.49
N LEU A 162 -1.09 14.91 0.58
CA LEU A 162 -1.41 15.35 1.94
C LEU A 162 -0.53 16.51 2.40
N ALA A 163 0.76 16.50 2.03
CA ALA A 163 1.66 17.59 2.34
C ALA A 163 1.27 18.88 1.61
N GLU A 164 1.07 18.81 0.29
CA GLU A 164 0.65 19.95 -0.53
C GLU A 164 -0.70 20.52 -0.09
N ASN A 165 -1.72 19.67 0.13
CA ASN A 165 -3.12 20.10 0.21
C ASN A 165 -3.76 20.02 1.60
N VAL A 166 -3.08 19.45 2.59
CA VAL A 166 -3.66 19.25 3.93
C VAL A 166 -2.73 19.80 5.02
N THR A 167 -1.61 19.13 5.30
CA THR A 167 -0.84 19.35 6.52
C THR A 167 -0.16 20.70 6.59
N ASN A 168 0.25 21.28 5.45
CA ASN A 168 0.94 22.57 5.40
C ASN A 168 0.06 23.76 5.82
N SER A 169 -1.25 23.57 5.95
CA SER A 169 -2.16 24.62 6.43
C SER A 169 -2.30 24.70 7.95
N TYR A 170 -1.74 23.73 8.69
CA TYR A 170 -1.81 23.67 10.15
C TYR A 170 -0.65 24.45 10.80
N SER A 171 -0.92 25.11 11.93
CA SER A 171 0.10 25.86 12.69
C SER A 171 1.18 24.96 13.28
N ASP A 172 0.77 23.83 13.87
CA ASP A 172 1.65 22.71 14.23
C ASP A 172 1.56 21.66 13.10
N VAL A 173 2.47 21.77 12.12
CA VAL A 173 2.42 20.99 10.88
C VAL A 173 2.59 19.49 11.18
N PRO A 174 1.56 18.64 10.94
CA PRO A 174 1.66 17.21 11.19
C PRO A 174 2.77 16.56 10.34
N PRO A 175 3.63 15.70 10.92
CA PRO A 175 4.61 14.96 10.16
C PRO A 175 3.93 13.87 9.33
N VAL A 176 4.38 13.71 8.07
CA VAL A 176 3.90 12.72 7.12
C VAL A 176 5.04 11.78 6.75
N THR A 177 4.92 10.50 7.12
CA THR A 177 5.96 9.49 6.87
C THR A 177 5.42 8.36 6.00
N ALA A 178 6.01 8.11 4.84
CA ALA A 178 5.73 6.92 4.06
C ALA A 178 6.83 5.86 4.25
N ILE A 179 6.46 4.67 4.70
CA ILE A 179 7.34 3.49 4.74
C ILE A 179 6.83 2.51 3.71
N VAL A 180 7.55 2.37 2.60
CA VAL A 180 7.04 1.65 1.42
C VAL A 180 7.96 0.51 1.04
N PHE A 181 7.37 -0.60 0.58
CA PHE A 181 8.08 -1.84 0.27
C PHE A 181 8.00 -2.17 -1.22
N GLY A 182 9.16 -2.38 -1.85
CA GLY A 182 9.19 -2.82 -3.24
C GLY A 182 8.52 -1.83 -4.20
N SER A 183 8.62 -0.52 -3.96
CA SER A 183 7.93 0.47 -4.79
C SER A 183 8.48 0.46 -6.23
N PRO A 184 7.64 0.33 -7.26
CA PRO A 184 7.94 0.83 -8.60
C PRO A 184 8.31 2.33 -8.55
N ARG A 185 8.89 2.85 -9.63
CA ARG A 185 9.10 4.29 -9.78
C ARG A 185 7.78 4.97 -10.06
N LEU A 186 7.55 6.07 -9.33
CA LEU A 186 6.31 6.83 -9.36
C LEU A 186 6.35 7.96 -10.41
N GLY A 187 7.42 8.75 -10.44
CA GLY A 187 7.45 9.97 -11.26
C GLY A 187 8.85 10.45 -11.63
N ASN A 188 8.87 11.64 -12.24
CA ASN A 188 10.05 12.26 -12.80
C ASN A 188 10.91 12.99 -11.74
N LYS A 189 12.04 13.56 -12.16
CA LYS A 189 12.95 14.28 -11.24
C LYS A 189 12.27 15.49 -10.59
N LYS A 190 11.50 16.29 -11.34
CA LYS A 190 10.80 17.48 -10.80
C LYS A 190 9.82 17.10 -9.69
N PHE A 191 9.07 16.01 -9.86
CA PHE A 191 8.20 15.49 -8.82
C PHE A 191 9.00 15.06 -7.57
N SER A 192 10.13 14.38 -7.75
CA SER A 192 11.01 14.03 -6.63
C SER A 192 11.60 15.26 -5.92
N ASP A 193 12.00 16.29 -6.67
CA ASP A 193 12.54 17.53 -6.10
C ASP A 193 11.46 18.27 -5.30
N ARG A 194 10.22 18.32 -5.82
CA ARG A 194 9.07 18.91 -5.14
C ARG A 194 8.77 18.21 -3.81
N ILE A 195 8.73 16.87 -3.79
CA ILE A 195 8.60 16.09 -2.55
C ILE A 195 9.68 16.45 -1.54
N ASN A 196 10.95 16.55 -1.99
CA ASN A 196 12.07 16.88 -1.11
C ASN A 196 12.02 18.32 -0.56
N GLY A 197 11.22 19.20 -1.18
CA GLY A 197 10.98 20.56 -0.68
C GLY A 197 10.08 20.60 0.56
N HIS A 198 9.32 19.53 0.85
CA HIS A 198 8.46 19.47 2.03
C HIS A 198 9.23 19.05 3.28
N ASN A 199 9.35 19.97 4.24
CA ASN A 199 10.11 19.73 5.47
C ASN A 199 9.47 18.67 6.38
N ASN A 200 8.15 18.47 6.31
CA ASN A 200 7.38 17.53 7.13
C ASN A 200 7.20 16.14 6.49
N VAL A 201 7.67 15.93 5.26
CA VAL A 201 7.53 14.64 4.54
C VAL A 201 8.80 13.82 4.65
N ARG A 202 8.69 12.55 5.05
CA ARG A 202 9.78 11.57 5.00
C ARG A 202 9.33 10.31 4.29
N ILE A 203 10.14 9.82 3.36
CA ILE A 203 9.86 8.58 2.62
C ILE A 203 11.02 7.62 2.82
N LEU A 204 10.73 6.45 3.39
CA LEU A 204 11.64 5.32 3.50
C LEU A 204 11.19 4.23 2.54
N HIS A 205 12.01 3.95 1.54
CA HIS A 205 11.77 2.89 0.56
C HIS A 205 12.62 1.67 0.90
N VAL A 206 11.98 0.62 1.42
CA VAL A 206 12.58 -0.69 1.61
C VAL A 206 12.63 -1.43 0.27
N LYS A 207 13.85 -1.68 -0.21
CA LYS A 207 14.10 -2.22 -1.55
C LYS A 207 14.94 -3.48 -1.46
N ASN A 208 14.42 -4.59 -1.98
CA ASN A 208 15.21 -5.78 -2.21
C ASN A 208 16.12 -5.57 -3.43
N GLU A 209 17.42 -5.84 -3.32
CA GLU A 209 18.42 -5.56 -4.37
C GLU A 209 18.11 -6.28 -5.69
N ILE A 210 17.62 -7.51 -5.59
CA ILE A 210 17.28 -8.37 -6.72
C ILE A 210 15.87 -8.14 -7.28
N ASP A 211 15.05 -7.33 -6.62
CA ASP A 211 13.69 -7.03 -7.08
C ASP A 211 13.72 -6.12 -8.32
N LEU A 212 13.27 -6.66 -9.45
CA LEU A 212 13.20 -5.97 -10.74
C LEU A 212 12.06 -4.96 -10.82
N ILE A 213 10.99 -5.11 -10.02
CA ILE A 213 9.81 -4.23 -10.07
C ILE A 213 10.16 -2.83 -9.62
N THR A 214 11.05 -2.71 -8.64
CA THR A 214 11.60 -1.42 -8.19
C THR A 214 12.49 -0.73 -9.22
N ARG A 215 12.69 -1.34 -10.41
CA ARG A 215 13.42 -0.78 -11.54
C ARG A 215 12.49 -0.32 -12.67
N TYR A 216 11.19 -0.57 -12.56
CA TYR A 216 10.18 -0.15 -13.52
C TYR A 216 9.43 1.10 -13.03
N PRO A 217 9.09 2.07 -13.91
CA PRO A 217 9.62 2.21 -15.27
C PRO A 217 11.11 2.54 -15.28
N ALA A 218 11.77 2.33 -16.42
CA ALA A 218 13.20 2.56 -16.56
C ALA A 218 13.57 4.05 -16.44
N LYS A 219 14.79 4.34 -15.95
CA LYS A 219 15.28 5.73 -15.82
C LYS A 219 15.37 6.47 -17.15
N ILE A 220 15.63 5.75 -18.25
CA ILE A 220 15.69 6.32 -19.60
C ILE A 220 14.33 6.89 -20.05
N MET A 221 13.23 6.49 -19.40
CA MET A 221 11.89 7.02 -19.60
C MET A 221 11.58 8.24 -18.71
N GLY A 222 12.60 8.84 -18.07
CA GLY A 222 12.45 10.04 -17.24
C GLY A 222 12.16 9.78 -15.75
N TYR A 223 12.03 8.53 -15.32
CA TYR A 223 11.67 8.17 -13.94
C TYR A 223 12.86 8.13 -12.99
N VAL A 224 12.63 8.58 -11.74
CA VAL A 224 13.63 8.52 -10.66
C VAL A 224 13.12 7.69 -9.48
N ASN A 225 14.02 7.34 -8.55
CA ASN A 225 13.58 6.73 -7.29
C ASN A 225 13.40 7.85 -6.28
N ILE A 226 12.35 7.76 -5.47
CA ILE A 226 11.96 8.77 -4.48
C ILE A 226 12.23 8.23 -3.09
N GLY A 227 12.63 9.12 -2.17
CA GLY A 227 12.87 8.80 -0.76
C GLY A 227 14.24 8.17 -0.46
N THR A 228 14.49 8.01 0.83
CA THR A 228 15.68 7.33 1.37
C THR A 228 15.53 5.82 1.19
N LYS A 229 16.56 5.15 0.69
CA LYS A 229 16.51 3.71 0.38
C LYS A 229 17.11 2.90 1.51
N LEU A 230 16.31 2.03 2.12
CA LEU A 230 16.81 0.90 2.89
C LEU A 230 16.96 -0.29 1.94
N LYS A 231 18.19 -0.54 1.51
CA LYS A 231 18.46 -1.68 0.64
C LYS A 231 18.68 -2.93 1.48
N ILE A 232 17.90 -3.95 1.19
CA ILE A 232 17.99 -5.30 1.77
C ILE A 232 18.31 -6.29 0.65
N ASP A 233 18.74 -7.48 1.02
CA ASP A 233 18.94 -8.58 0.07
C ASP A 233 18.36 -9.86 0.63
N THR A 234 17.30 -10.37 0.01
CA THR A 234 16.62 -11.59 0.48
C THR A 234 17.49 -12.85 0.38
N ARG A 235 18.62 -12.81 -0.32
CA ARG A 235 19.52 -13.97 -0.47
C ARG A 235 20.40 -14.21 0.76
N VAL A 236 20.48 -13.27 1.69
CA VAL A 236 21.36 -13.39 2.88
C VAL A 236 20.80 -14.32 3.96
N THR A 237 19.49 -14.57 3.93
CA THR A 237 18.82 -15.45 4.91
C THR A 237 19.00 -16.90 4.52
N PRO A 238 19.36 -17.80 5.45
CA PRO A 238 19.57 -19.22 5.16
C PRO A 238 18.27 -19.99 4.89
N PHE A 239 17.12 -19.37 5.15
CA PHE A 239 15.81 -20.03 5.15
C PHE A 239 15.06 -20.00 3.81
N LEU A 240 15.47 -19.14 2.87
CA LEU A 240 14.78 -19.00 1.58
C LEU A 240 15.44 -19.88 0.51
N LYS A 241 14.63 -20.45 -0.38
CA LYS A 241 15.10 -21.15 -1.59
C LYS A 241 15.78 -20.15 -2.52
N GLU A 242 16.75 -20.62 -3.31
CA GLU A 242 17.20 -19.87 -4.48
C GLU A 242 16.11 -19.92 -5.56
N THR A 243 15.83 -18.77 -6.17
CA THR A 243 14.76 -18.62 -7.17
C THR A 243 15.15 -17.61 -8.22
N HIS A 244 14.70 -17.84 -9.45
CA HIS A 244 14.85 -16.93 -10.58
C HIS A 244 13.54 -16.26 -10.99
N HIS A 245 12.47 -16.43 -10.19
CA HIS A 245 11.17 -15.83 -10.47
C HIS A 245 11.08 -14.40 -9.89
N PRO A 246 10.84 -13.37 -10.72
CA PRO A 246 10.74 -11.98 -10.24
C PRO A 246 9.68 -11.76 -9.16
N GLY A 247 8.60 -12.54 -9.17
CA GLY A 247 7.54 -12.49 -8.15
C GLY A 247 8.04 -12.84 -6.76
N ASP A 248 8.96 -13.78 -6.67
CA ASP A 248 9.53 -14.21 -5.40
C ASP A 248 10.46 -13.14 -4.81
N TRP A 249 11.27 -12.50 -5.67
CA TRP A 249 12.12 -11.37 -5.27
C TRP A 249 11.32 -10.17 -4.79
N HIS A 250 10.08 -10.05 -5.26
CA HIS A 250 9.15 -8.98 -4.93
C HIS A 250 8.23 -9.32 -3.75
N ASN A 251 8.36 -10.49 -3.12
CA ASN A 251 7.45 -10.94 -2.07
C ASN A 251 7.59 -10.11 -0.77
N LEU A 252 6.50 -9.49 -0.32
CA LEU A 252 6.48 -8.64 0.88
C LEU A 252 6.89 -9.40 2.15
N GLN A 253 6.40 -10.63 2.35
CA GLN A 253 6.67 -11.39 3.58
C GLN A 253 8.14 -11.81 3.67
N ALA A 254 8.77 -12.12 2.52
CA ALA A 254 10.21 -12.35 2.42
C ALA A 254 11.02 -11.08 2.72
N MET A 255 10.59 -9.92 2.20
CA MET A 255 11.21 -8.63 2.53
C MET A 255 11.12 -8.32 4.03
N LEU A 256 9.95 -8.47 4.64
CA LEU A 256 9.74 -8.24 6.07
C LEU A 256 10.53 -9.23 6.94
N HIS A 257 10.65 -10.49 6.52
CA HIS A 257 11.52 -11.48 7.16
C HIS A 257 12.98 -11.03 7.15
N VAL A 258 13.46 -10.50 6.03
CA VAL A 258 14.83 -10.00 5.96
C VAL A 258 15.01 -8.73 6.78
N VAL A 259 14.07 -7.78 6.74
CA VAL A 259 14.11 -6.58 7.60
C VAL A 259 14.21 -6.96 9.07
N ALA A 260 13.47 -7.99 9.51
CA ALA A 260 13.50 -8.48 10.89
C ALA A 260 14.87 -9.00 11.35
N GLY A 261 15.76 -9.40 10.43
CA GLY A 261 17.11 -9.86 10.74
C GLY A 261 18.23 -9.16 9.97
N TRP A 262 17.95 -7.99 9.39
CA TRP A 262 18.90 -7.28 8.56
C TRP A 262 19.96 -6.61 9.42
N ASN A 263 21.22 -6.98 9.22
CA ASN A 263 22.36 -6.44 9.97
C ASN A 263 23.38 -5.72 9.05
N GLY A 264 22.88 -5.13 7.95
CA GLY A 264 23.70 -4.49 6.94
C GLY A 264 24.26 -5.46 5.89
N LYS A 265 24.75 -4.89 4.78
CA LYS A 265 25.17 -5.65 3.58
C LYS A 265 26.25 -6.71 3.86
N ASN A 266 27.16 -6.41 4.78
CA ASN A 266 28.27 -7.29 5.16
C ASN A 266 28.03 -7.99 6.51
N GLY A 267 26.88 -7.76 7.14
CA GLY A 267 26.53 -8.37 8.41
C GLY A 267 25.89 -9.74 8.22
N LYS A 268 26.12 -10.63 9.19
CA LYS A 268 25.42 -11.92 9.23
C LYS A 268 23.92 -11.70 9.49
N PHE A 269 23.08 -12.42 8.75
CA PHE A 269 21.64 -12.45 9.02
C PHE A 269 21.36 -13.05 10.40
N GLU A 270 20.63 -12.30 11.23
CA GLU A 270 20.23 -12.73 12.57
C GLU A 270 18.97 -11.97 12.95
N LEU A 271 17.88 -12.70 13.21
CA LEU A 271 16.61 -12.09 13.63
C LEU A 271 16.82 -11.24 14.89
N LYS A 272 16.49 -9.95 14.80
CA LYS A 272 16.53 -8.97 15.89
C LYS A 272 15.17 -8.78 16.55
N VAL A 273 14.13 -9.35 15.96
CA VAL A 273 12.75 -9.33 16.43
C VAL A 273 12.13 -10.71 16.31
N ASN A 274 11.20 -11.04 17.21
CA ASN A 274 10.47 -12.30 17.15
C ASN A 274 9.45 -12.26 15.99
N ARG A 275 9.88 -12.69 14.80
CA ARG A 275 9.05 -12.80 13.61
C ARG A 275 8.94 -14.26 13.18
N ASN A 276 7.73 -14.78 13.17
CA ASN A 276 7.49 -16.16 12.74
C ASN A 276 7.80 -16.30 11.24
N ILE A 277 8.69 -17.24 10.93
CA ILE A 277 9.14 -17.49 9.56
C ILE A 277 8.04 -18.03 8.65
N ALA A 278 7.04 -18.72 9.21
CA ALA A 278 5.93 -19.27 8.45
C ALA A 278 5.17 -18.21 7.65
N LEU A 279 5.20 -16.94 8.09
CA LEU A 279 4.61 -15.81 7.38
C LEU A 279 5.14 -15.65 5.95
N VAL A 280 6.36 -16.09 5.65
CA VAL A 280 6.93 -16.05 4.29
C VAL A 280 6.04 -16.83 3.31
N ASN A 281 5.66 -18.07 3.65
CA ASN A 281 4.87 -18.93 2.78
C ASN A 281 3.36 -18.61 2.78
N LYS A 282 2.94 -17.46 3.33
CA LYS A 282 1.52 -17.05 3.39
C LYS A 282 0.85 -17.22 2.02
N SER A 283 1.51 -16.77 0.95
CA SER A 283 0.99 -16.80 -0.42
C SER A 283 2.04 -17.25 -1.45
N CYS A 284 3.06 -18.00 -1.03
CA CYS A 284 4.11 -18.51 -1.91
C CYS A 284 4.78 -19.78 -1.34
N ALA A 285 5.79 -20.28 -2.06
CA ALA A 285 6.55 -21.50 -1.74
C ALA A 285 8.05 -21.20 -1.54
N LEU A 286 8.39 -20.09 -0.88
CA LEU A 286 9.75 -19.55 -0.81
C LEU A 286 10.63 -20.14 0.28
N LEU A 287 10.04 -20.67 1.36
CA LEU A 287 10.81 -21.32 2.43
C LEU A 287 11.35 -22.66 1.98
N LYS A 288 12.61 -22.95 2.32
CA LYS A 288 13.18 -24.27 2.07
C LYS A 288 12.41 -25.36 2.82
N GLU A 289 12.47 -26.59 2.30
CA GLU A 289 11.71 -27.72 2.83
C GLU A 289 12.05 -28.03 4.29
N GLU A 290 13.30 -27.78 4.72
CA GLU A 290 13.74 -27.99 6.10
C GLU A 290 13.04 -27.07 7.10
N CYS A 291 12.37 -26.01 6.64
CA CYS A 291 11.54 -25.16 7.49
C CYS A 291 10.20 -25.82 7.86
N LEU A 292 9.79 -26.89 7.15
CA LEU A 292 8.56 -27.65 7.40
C LEU A 292 7.27 -26.80 7.43
N VAL A 293 7.24 -25.72 6.65
CA VAL A 293 6.07 -24.84 6.51
C VAL A 293 5.39 -25.10 5.16
N PRO A 294 4.10 -25.47 5.14
CA PRO A 294 3.35 -25.63 3.89
C PRO A 294 3.40 -24.36 3.03
N GLU A 295 3.48 -24.54 1.72
CA GLU A 295 3.38 -23.44 0.77
C GLU A 295 1.94 -22.89 0.69
N CYS A 296 1.81 -21.60 0.34
CA CYS A 296 0.53 -20.93 0.08
C CYS A 296 -0.56 -21.23 1.13
N TRP A 297 -0.17 -21.28 2.41
CA TRP A 297 -1.02 -21.81 3.47
C TRP A 297 -2.18 -20.89 3.85
N TRP A 298 -2.12 -19.60 3.50
CA TRP A 298 -3.21 -18.66 3.80
C TRP A 298 -4.35 -18.86 2.81
N VAL A 299 -5.39 -19.52 3.30
CA VAL A 299 -6.63 -19.76 2.59
C VAL A 299 -7.76 -19.78 3.60
N GLU A 300 -8.93 -19.27 3.20
CA GLU A 300 -10.14 -19.41 3.99
C GLU A 300 -10.42 -20.88 4.28
N LYS A 301 -10.97 -21.16 5.47
CA LYS A 301 -11.35 -22.52 5.85
C LYS A 301 -12.28 -23.09 4.79
N ASN A 302 -11.92 -24.26 4.24
CA ASN A 302 -12.65 -24.89 3.12
C ASN A 302 -12.86 -23.97 1.91
N LYS A 303 -11.98 -22.97 1.69
CA LYS A 303 -12.13 -21.93 0.66
C LYS A 303 -13.45 -21.14 0.75
N GLY A 304 -13.96 -20.96 1.97
CA GLY A 304 -15.23 -20.28 2.23
C GLY A 304 -16.46 -21.17 2.09
N MET A 305 -16.32 -22.49 1.90
CA MET A 305 -17.47 -23.40 1.85
C MET A 305 -17.91 -23.80 3.26
N LEU A 306 -19.22 -23.79 3.51
CA LEU A 306 -19.83 -24.29 4.74
C LEU A 306 -20.88 -25.36 4.45
N LYS A 307 -21.07 -26.27 5.39
CA LYS A 307 -22.11 -27.30 5.31
C LYS A 307 -23.37 -26.75 5.98
N ASN A 308 -24.47 -26.65 5.23
CA ASN A 308 -25.74 -26.16 5.75
C ASN A 308 -26.50 -27.25 6.54
N GLU A 309 -27.64 -26.90 7.13
CA GLU A 309 -28.48 -27.81 7.94
C GLU A 309 -29.01 -29.03 7.16
N ASN A 310 -29.19 -28.90 5.84
CA ASN A 310 -29.61 -29.99 4.95
C ASN A 310 -28.45 -30.94 4.60
N GLY A 311 -27.22 -30.58 4.98
CA GLY A 311 -26.02 -31.34 4.71
C GLY A 311 -25.31 -30.99 3.39
N ASP A 312 -25.77 -29.97 2.67
CA ASP A 312 -25.17 -29.50 1.42
C ASP A 312 -24.00 -28.54 1.68
N TRP A 313 -23.00 -28.58 0.80
CA TRP A 313 -21.91 -27.60 0.80
C TRP A 313 -22.29 -26.37 -0.02
N VAL A 314 -22.31 -25.21 0.63
CA VAL A 314 -22.64 -23.92 0.02
C VAL A 314 -21.53 -22.91 0.29
N MET A 315 -21.43 -21.89 -0.55
CA MET A 315 -20.56 -20.74 -0.26
C MET A 315 -21.07 -20.03 0.98
N ALA A 316 -20.17 -19.71 1.90
CA ALA A 316 -20.46 -18.82 3.01
C ALA A 316 -20.88 -17.46 2.45
N THR A 317 -21.96 -16.90 3.00
CA THR A 317 -22.19 -15.47 2.86
C THR A 317 -21.07 -14.74 3.61
N PRO A 318 -20.47 -13.69 3.04
CA PRO A 318 -19.50 -12.88 3.77
C PRO A 318 -20.07 -12.42 5.11
N ASP A 319 -19.27 -12.47 6.16
CA ASP A 319 -19.63 -11.90 7.46
C ASP A 319 -19.91 -10.40 7.28
N ASP A 320 -20.73 -9.83 8.15
CA ASP A 320 -21.10 -8.40 8.04
C ASP A 320 -19.88 -7.47 8.08
N GLU A 321 -18.80 -7.87 8.77
CA GLU A 321 -17.53 -7.13 8.83
C GLU A 321 -16.73 -7.20 7.52
N ASP A 322 -16.95 -8.22 6.70
CA ASP A 322 -16.28 -8.41 5.40
C ASP A 322 -17.06 -7.76 4.24
N LYS A 323 -18.27 -7.27 4.51
CA LYS A 323 -19.07 -6.56 3.51
C LYS A 323 -18.47 -5.17 3.25
N PRO A 324 -18.34 -4.74 1.98
CA PRO A 324 -17.94 -3.39 1.66
C PRO A 324 -18.85 -2.35 2.34
N VAL A 325 -18.24 -1.33 2.94
CA VAL A 325 -18.96 -0.25 3.63
C VAL A 325 -18.92 0.99 2.76
N VAL A 326 -20.08 1.63 2.58
CA VAL A 326 -20.14 2.96 1.96
C VAL A 326 -19.70 3.97 3.01
N GLU A 327 -18.55 4.59 2.79
CA GLU A 327 -17.88 5.47 3.76
C GLU A 327 -18.22 6.95 3.54
N PHE A 328 -18.63 7.32 2.32
CA PHE A 328 -18.84 8.69 1.89
C PHE A 328 -20.08 8.77 1.00
N ASP A 329 -21.16 9.38 1.51
CA ASP A 329 -22.43 9.60 0.79
C ASP A 329 -22.48 10.95 0.07
#